data_AF-A0A6C2UP38-F1
#
_entry.id   AF-A0A6C2UP38-F1
#
_cell.length_a   1.000
_cell.length_b   1.000
_cell.length_c   1.000
_cell.angle_alpha   90.00
_cell.angle_beta   90.00
_cell.angle_gamma   90.00
#
_symmetry.space_group_name_H-M   'P 1'
#
loop_
_entity.id
_entity.type
_entity.pdbx_description
1 polymer ?
#
loop_
_entity_poly.entity_id
_entity_poly.type
_entity_poly.pdbx_seq_one_letter_code
_entity_poly.pdbx_strand_id
1 'polypeptide(L)'
;MATRLKNLDRDTPMLLPPDLRDWIPQKHIVHFLIDAVDRLPAGDFRFNLRGTGDEQYPPRMMLTLLIYCYATGRFSSRGIEDATWSDVIVRYICGGSLHPDHDTICAFRRTNRELFEKAFVRVLLMAQETAGLKKVGTVSVDGTKIKASASKHSAVSYKHAGEQVELLRKEVEQLAAKAEQVDNVPLDDGLSIPDEIVRREDRIKSLEHARAVIKARYEEERKQKQAEYEEKKTAFEEKRKNKKPRGKEPKPPSAEPPDKKQYNFTDPESRIMKAGNGSHFEQAYNAQAAVDTETYLIVGQLVTDAPNDKEQLNPVLASIPEEAATPESVLTDTGYYSEKAVKDAETGGGPTVYSAMAKGSHHVSVADLEKQPLPTPPPPGAPIKEQMAYRLKSPEGKALYKQRKQTVEPVFGVIKEVLGFRRFSMRGKEKAETEWSLVCLSYNLKKIFKLMAARAPKHPAATAKQHANALSAHFRAYFQTFSCFARPLPLLLDKFMPGCRQCGVLTPTDC
;
A
#
# COMPACT_ATOMS: atom_id res chain seq x y z
N MET A 1 -47.56 -25.32 24.67
CA MET A 1 -46.99 -26.03 23.49
C MET A 1 -45.51 -26.20 23.74
N ALA A 2 -44.97 -27.42 23.63
CA ALA A 2 -43.53 -27.65 23.81
C ALA A 2 -42.75 -26.97 22.67
N THR A 3 -41.66 -26.29 23.02
CA THR A 3 -40.81 -25.56 22.08
C THR A 3 -40.16 -26.55 21.11
N ARG A 4 -40.50 -26.47 19.82
CA ARG A 4 -39.97 -27.37 18.78
C ARG A 4 -38.61 -26.88 18.31
N LEU A 5 -37.55 -27.25 19.02
CA LEU A 5 -36.15 -26.97 18.66
C LEU A 5 -35.56 -28.14 17.84
N LYS A 6 -34.57 -27.84 16.99
CA LYS A 6 -33.76 -28.87 16.32
C LYS A 6 -32.82 -29.52 17.35
N ASN A 7 -32.64 -30.84 17.27
CA ASN A 7 -31.62 -31.54 18.06
C ASN A 7 -30.23 -31.12 17.56
N LEU A 8 -29.34 -30.78 18.50
CA LEU A 8 -27.96 -30.41 18.23
C LEU A 8 -27.07 -31.60 18.66
N ASP A 9 -26.60 -32.35 17.67
CA ASP A 9 -25.67 -33.47 17.86
C ASP A 9 -24.26 -33.05 17.44
N ARG A 10 -23.30 -33.21 18.36
CA ARG A 10 -21.87 -32.90 18.14
C ARG A 10 -20.98 -34.14 18.17
N ASP A 11 -21.54 -35.29 18.57
CA ASP A 11 -20.77 -36.50 18.87
C ASP A 11 -20.85 -37.52 17.72
N THR A 12 -21.84 -37.38 16.82
CA THR A 12 -21.90 -38.22 15.61
C THR A 12 -20.68 -37.98 14.70
N PRO A 13 -19.83 -39.00 14.48
CA PRO A 13 -18.66 -38.87 13.63
C PRO A 13 -19.04 -38.79 12.15
N MET A 14 -18.22 -38.09 11.35
CA MET A 14 -18.35 -38.10 9.89
C MET A 14 -17.82 -39.42 9.33
N LEU A 15 -18.69 -40.21 8.67
CA LEU A 15 -18.36 -41.56 8.18
C LEU A 15 -17.39 -41.56 6.98
N LEU A 16 -17.46 -40.52 6.14
CA LEU A 16 -16.55 -40.29 5.01
C LEU A 16 -15.96 -38.88 5.12
N PRO A 17 -14.72 -38.63 4.63
CA PRO A 17 -14.17 -37.28 4.59
C PRO A 17 -15.10 -36.37 3.77
N PRO A 18 -15.63 -35.28 4.36
CA PRO A 18 -16.47 -34.35 3.62
C PRO A 18 -15.64 -33.66 2.54
N ASP A 19 -16.24 -33.40 1.38
CA ASP A 19 -15.65 -32.50 0.40
C ASP A 19 -15.77 -31.08 0.94
N LEU A 20 -14.63 -30.41 1.16
CA LEU A 20 -14.61 -29.03 1.68
C LEU A 20 -15.44 -28.09 0.80
N ARG A 21 -15.57 -28.37 -0.51
CA ARG A 21 -16.38 -27.58 -1.44
C ARG A 21 -17.86 -27.57 -1.08
N ASP A 22 -18.37 -28.60 -0.43
CA ASP A 22 -19.78 -28.69 -0.03
C ASP A 22 -20.13 -27.68 1.08
N TRP A 23 -19.13 -27.22 1.83
CA TRP A 23 -19.29 -26.21 2.88
C TRP A 23 -19.09 -24.79 2.38
N ILE A 24 -18.77 -24.62 1.10
CA ILE A 24 -18.47 -23.34 0.48
C ILE A 24 -19.57 -22.99 -0.52
N PRO A 25 -20.28 -21.85 -0.34
CA PRO A 25 -21.28 -21.43 -1.32
C PRO A 25 -20.66 -21.25 -2.71
N GLN A 26 -21.33 -21.74 -3.76
CA GLN A 26 -20.82 -21.62 -5.15
C GLN A 26 -20.48 -20.18 -5.58
N LYS A 27 -21.17 -19.18 -4.99
CA LYS A 27 -20.95 -17.75 -5.25
C LYS A 27 -20.05 -17.10 -4.20
N HIS A 28 -19.23 -17.88 -3.49
CA HIS A 28 -18.30 -17.34 -2.52
C HIS A 28 -17.10 -16.69 -3.22
N ILE A 29 -16.57 -15.61 -2.65
CA ILE A 29 -15.45 -14.84 -3.23
C ILE A 29 -14.19 -15.68 -3.43
N VAL A 30 -13.98 -16.72 -2.62
CA VAL A 30 -12.78 -17.57 -2.67
C VAL A 30 -12.53 -18.17 -4.05
N HIS A 31 -13.59 -18.60 -4.76
CA HIS A 31 -13.45 -19.16 -6.10
C HIS A 31 -12.92 -18.12 -7.08
N PHE A 32 -13.44 -16.89 -7.00
CA PHE A 32 -12.94 -15.78 -7.80
C PHE A 32 -11.47 -15.44 -7.48
N LEU A 33 -11.07 -15.49 -6.20
CA LEU A 33 -9.68 -15.21 -5.82
C LEU A 33 -8.72 -16.28 -6.37
N ILE A 34 -9.08 -17.55 -6.25
CA ILE A 34 -8.30 -18.67 -6.82
C ILE A 34 -8.15 -18.48 -8.33
N ASP A 35 -9.27 -18.26 -9.04
CA ASP A 35 -9.26 -18.05 -10.49
C ASP A 35 -8.43 -16.82 -10.91
N ALA A 36 -8.50 -15.73 -10.14
CA ALA A 36 -7.73 -14.51 -10.42
C ALA A 36 -6.22 -14.73 -10.21
N VAL A 37 -5.82 -15.41 -9.13
CA VAL A 37 -4.42 -15.73 -8.87
C VAL A 37 -3.88 -16.75 -9.86
N ASP A 38 -4.69 -17.71 -10.31
CA ASP A 38 -4.27 -18.72 -11.27
C ASP A 38 -3.97 -18.18 -12.68
N ARG A 39 -4.47 -16.99 -12.98
CA ARG A 39 -4.19 -16.27 -14.22
C ARG A 39 -2.91 -15.44 -14.17
N LEU A 40 -2.28 -15.31 -13.00
CA LEU A 40 -0.98 -14.67 -12.90
C LEU A 40 0.09 -15.55 -13.58
N PRO A 41 0.99 -14.98 -14.40
CA PRO A 41 2.04 -15.74 -15.07
C PRO A 41 2.89 -16.56 -14.09
N ALA A 42 3.16 -17.81 -14.42
CA ALA A 42 3.96 -18.68 -13.56
C ALA A 42 5.38 -18.14 -13.30
N GLY A 43 5.94 -17.39 -14.26
CA GLY A 43 7.27 -16.78 -14.15
C GLY A 43 7.40 -15.67 -13.11
N ASP A 44 6.28 -15.12 -12.61
CA ASP A 44 6.31 -14.10 -11.55
C ASP A 44 6.51 -14.71 -10.16
N PHE A 45 6.32 -16.02 -10.03
CA PHE A 45 6.49 -16.74 -8.77
C PHE A 45 7.91 -17.31 -8.65
N ARG A 46 8.50 -17.13 -7.47
CA ARG A 46 9.82 -17.69 -7.17
C ARG A 46 9.66 -19.15 -6.73
N PHE A 47 10.39 -20.04 -7.38
CA PHE A 47 10.49 -21.45 -7.03
C PHE A 47 11.94 -21.78 -6.65
N ASN A 48 12.13 -22.56 -5.59
CA ASN A 48 13.45 -23.15 -5.31
C ASN A 48 13.63 -24.37 -6.22
N LEU A 49 14.28 -24.15 -7.37
CA LEU A 49 14.55 -25.19 -8.36
C LEU A 49 15.70 -26.13 -7.94
N ARG A 50 16.36 -25.84 -6.80
CA ARG A 50 17.56 -26.58 -6.36
C ARG A 50 17.25 -27.98 -5.83
N GLY A 51 15.97 -28.27 -5.51
CA GLY A 51 15.51 -29.59 -5.05
C GLY A 51 16.00 -30.00 -3.65
N THR A 52 16.73 -29.13 -2.95
CA THR A 52 17.25 -29.36 -1.60
C THR A 52 16.58 -28.43 -0.58
N GLY A 53 16.34 -28.93 0.63
CA GLY A 53 15.64 -28.22 1.71
C GLY A 53 14.23 -28.76 1.93
N ASP A 54 13.46 -28.09 2.79
CA ASP A 54 12.07 -28.46 3.06
C ASP A 54 11.16 -28.26 1.83
N GLU A 55 10.07 -29.03 1.77
CA GLU A 55 9.05 -28.90 0.74
C GLU A 55 8.47 -27.47 0.72
N GLN A 56 8.32 -26.91 -0.48
CA GLN A 56 7.81 -25.55 -0.62
C GLN A 56 6.29 -25.54 -0.72
N TYR A 57 5.66 -24.64 0.04
CA TYR A 57 4.26 -24.32 -0.17
C TYR A 57 4.06 -23.68 -1.56
N PRO A 58 3.05 -24.13 -2.35
CA PRO A 58 2.73 -23.54 -3.63
C PRO A 58 2.55 -22.01 -3.56
N PRO A 59 3.33 -21.21 -4.32
CA PRO A 59 3.29 -19.74 -4.22
C PRO A 59 1.92 -19.11 -4.54
N ARG A 60 1.16 -19.72 -5.47
CA ARG A 60 -0.21 -19.31 -5.80
C ARG A 60 -1.18 -19.50 -4.63
N MET A 61 -1.02 -20.59 -3.90
CA MET A 61 -1.81 -20.86 -2.70
C MET A 61 -1.46 -19.87 -1.58
N MET A 62 -0.16 -19.61 -1.36
CA MET A 62 0.30 -18.59 -0.39
C MET A 62 -0.22 -17.18 -0.71
N LEU A 63 -0.20 -16.79 -1.99
CA LEU A 63 -0.75 -15.50 -2.43
C LEU A 63 -2.27 -15.44 -2.23
N THR A 64 -3.00 -16.49 -2.62
CA THR A 64 -4.45 -16.58 -2.45
C THR A 64 -4.85 -16.53 -0.97
N LEU A 65 -4.11 -17.24 -0.12
CA LEU A 65 -4.26 -17.26 1.34
C LEU A 65 -4.14 -15.85 1.91
N LEU A 66 -3.07 -15.14 1.56
CA LEU A 66 -2.84 -13.76 2.00
C LEU A 66 -3.94 -12.81 1.52
N ILE A 67 -4.29 -12.86 0.24
CA ILE A 67 -5.33 -12.00 -0.33
C ILE A 67 -6.67 -12.25 0.35
N TYR A 68 -7.06 -13.51 0.56
CA TYR A 68 -8.33 -13.85 1.21
C TYR A 68 -8.35 -13.37 2.67
N CYS A 69 -7.29 -13.62 3.43
CA CYS A 69 -7.20 -13.18 4.81
C CYS A 69 -7.21 -11.64 4.92
N TYR A 70 -6.49 -10.92 4.07
CA TYR A 70 -6.52 -9.46 4.05
C TYR A 70 -7.89 -8.91 3.62
N ALA A 71 -8.54 -9.54 2.63
CA ALA A 71 -9.88 -9.17 2.20
C ALA A 71 -10.96 -9.44 3.27
N THR A 72 -10.69 -10.33 4.23
CA THR A 72 -11.59 -10.68 5.34
C THR A 72 -11.18 -10.06 6.68
N GLY A 73 -10.08 -9.31 6.74
CA GLY A 73 -9.64 -8.56 7.91
C GLY A 73 -8.72 -9.32 8.88
N ARG A 74 -8.09 -10.40 8.43
CA ARG A 74 -7.05 -11.15 9.17
C ARG A 74 -5.66 -10.81 8.60
N PHE A 75 -4.85 -10.06 9.36
CA PHE A 75 -3.55 -9.55 8.89
C PHE A 75 -2.33 -10.14 9.61
N SER A 76 -2.50 -10.62 10.84
CA SER A 76 -1.38 -11.18 11.62
C SER A 76 -1.01 -12.56 11.08
N SER A 77 0.29 -12.86 10.92
CA SER A 77 0.71 -14.18 10.44
C SER A 77 0.18 -15.30 11.33
N ARG A 78 0.20 -15.13 12.67
CA ARG A 78 -0.36 -16.10 13.62
C ARG A 78 -1.86 -16.27 13.46
N GLY A 79 -2.60 -15.18 13.26
CA GLY A 79 -4.05 -15.27 13.02
C GLY A 79 -4.38 -15.90 11.66
N ILE A 80 -3.48 -15.81 10.67
CA ILE A 80 -3.61 -16.52 9.40
C ILE A 80 -3.30 -18.01 9.58
N GLU A 81 -2.22 -18.35 10.30
CA GLU A 81 -1.87 -19.72 10.70
C GLU A 81 -3.04 -20.39 11.43
N ASP A 82 -3.59 -19.76 12.47
CA ASP A 82 -4.76 -20.25 13.22
C ASP A 82 -5.98 -20.45 12.30
N ALA A 83 -6.15 -19.59 11.29
CA ALA A 83 -7.25 -19.70 10.34
C ALA A 83 -7.11 -20.92 9.42
N THR A 84 -5.89 -21.41 9.15
CA THR A 84 -5.70 -22.64 8.36
C THR A 84 -6.35 -23.85 9.03
N TRP A 85 -6.46 -23.84 10.37
CA TRP A 85 -7.11 -24.89 11.16
C TRP A 85 -8.59 -24.64 11.38
N SER A 86 -8.97 -23.39 11.66
CA SER A 86 -10.30 -23.04 12.16
C SER A 86 -11.30 -22.56 11.11
N ASP A 87 -10.83 -22.04 9.98
CA ASP A 87 -11.69 -21.47 8.93
C ASP A 87 -11.73 -22.41 7.71
N VAL A 88 -12.91 -22.95 7.41
CA VAL A 88 -13.13 -23.87 6.29
C VAL A 88 -12.66 -23.31 4.94
N ILE A 89 -12.81 -22.00 4.71
CA ILE A 89 -12.43 -21.38 3.45
C ILE A 89 -10.92 -21.30 3.33
N VAL A 90 -10.26 -20.93 4.42
CA VAL A 90 -8.79 -20.89 4.48
C VAL A 90 -8.23 -22.29 4.32
N ARG A 91 -8.82 -23.28 5.00
CA ARG A 91 -8.46 -24.68 4.87
C ARG A 91 -8.65 -25.19 3.43
N TYR A 92 -9.70 -24.77 2.74
CA TYR A 92 -9.92 -25.09 1.32
C TYR A 92 -8.84 -24.46 0.42
N ILE A 93 -8.46 -23.20 0.65
CA ILE A 93 -7.35 -22.56 -0.09
C ILE A 93 -6.05 -23.37 0.10
N CYS A 94 -5.81 -23.87 1.31
CA CYS A 94 -4.65 -24.69 1.65
C CYS A 94 -4.80 -26.17 1.26
N GLY A 95 -5.78 -26.55 0.45
CA GLY A 95 -5.95 -27.92 -0.03
C GLY A 95 -6.35 -28.93 1.06
N GLY A 96 -6.79 -28.47 2.23
CA GLY A 96 -7.32 -29.29 3.31
C GLY A 96 -6.30 -29.75 4.36
N SER A 97 -5.04 -29.91 3.99
CA SER A 97 -3.98 -30.49 4.84
C SER A 97 -2.75 -29.60 5.02
N LEU A 98 -2.59 -28.52 4.23
CA LEU A 98 -1.44 -27.64 4.36
C LEU A 98 -1.71 -26.55 5.40
N HIS A 99 -0.74 -26.33 6.28
CA HIS A 99 -0.85 -25.37 7.38
C HIS A 99 0.45 -24.57 7.49
N PRO A 100 0.70 -23.60 6.59
CA PRO A 100 1.91 -22.78 6.66
C PRO A 100 1.95 -22.03 7.99
N ASP A 101 3.05 -22.18 8.72
CA ASP A 101 3.27 -21.50 9.98
C ASP A 101 3.47 -19.98 9.80
N HIS A 102 3.38 -19.25 10.90
CA HIS A 102 3.51 -17.79 10.88
C HIS A 102 4.85 -17.30 10.33
N ASP A 103 5.93 -18.07 10.49
CA ASP A 103 7.26 -17.74 10.01
C ASP A 103 7.34 -17.87 8.49
N THR A 104 6.77 -18.93 7.93
CA THR A 104 6.60 -19.14 6.49
C THR A 104 5.77 -18.02 5.87
N ILE A 105 4.65 -17.66 6.50
CA ILE A 105 3.79 -16.55 6.05
C ILE A 105 4.55 -15.21 6.12
N CYS A 106 5.31 -14.97 7.19
CA CYS A 106 6.16 -13.79 7.34
C CYS A 106 7.26 -13.74 6.27
N ALA A 107 7.92 -14.86 6.02
CA ALA A 107 8.98 -14.99 5.03
C ALA A 107 8.43 -14.70 3.63
N PHE A 108 7.29 -15.30 3.27
CA PHE A 108 6.63 -15.08 1.98
C PHE A 108 6.28 -13.60 1.75
N ARG A 109 5.73 -12.91 2.75
CA ARG A 109 5.43 -11.47 2.66
C ARG A 109 6.69 -10.61 2.47
N ARG A 110 7.80 -10.98 3.09
CA ARG A 110 9.05 -10.22 3.05
C ARG A 110 9.82 -10.38 1.74
N THR A 111 9.76 -11.56 1.12
CA THR A 111 10.61 -11.90 -0.03
C THR A 111 9.94 -11.68 -1.39
N ASN A 112 8.62 -11.50 -1.43
CA ASN A 112 7.82 -11.45 -2.65
C ASN A 112 7.20 -10.07 -2.95
N ARG A 113 7.90 -8.98 -2.61
CA ARG A 113 7.44 -7.61 -2.90
C ARG A 113 7.08 -7.41 -4.37
N GLU A 114 8.01 -7.76 -5.26
CA GLU A 114 7.87 -7.63 -6.71
C GLU A 114 6.64 -8.39 -7.25
N LEU A 115 6.35 -9.57 -6.69
CA LEU A 115 5.16 -10.35 -7.04
C LEU A 115 3.87 -9.59 -6.68
N PHE A 116 3.80 -8.93 -5.53
CA PHE A 116 2.61 -8.17 -5.14
C PHE A 116 2.40 -6.94 -6.02
N GLU A 117 3.48 -6.24 -6.38
CA GLU A 117 3.44 -5.10 -7.30
C GLU A 117 2.93 -5.55 -8.68
N LYS A 118 3.50 -6.62 -9.25
CA LYS A 118 3.04 -7.19 -10.53
C LYS A 118 1.60 -7.70 -10.47
N ALA A 119 1.22 -8.38 -9.39
CA ALA A 119 -0.14 -8.86 -9.18
C ALA A 119 -1.14 -7.69 -9.09
N PHE A 120 -0.76 -6.59 -8.45
CA PHE A 120 -1.58 -5.37 -8.39
C PHE A 120 -1.88 -4.82 -9.79
N VAL A 121 -0.86 -4.65 -10.64
CA VAL A 121 -1.06 -4.23 -12.04
C VAL A 121 -1.95 -5.21 -12.79
N ARG A 122 -1.66 -6.51 -12.67
CA ARG A 122 -2.39 -7.54 -13.41
C ARG A 122 -3.86 -7.62 -13.03
N VAL A 123 -4.19 -7.43 -11.75
CA VAL A 123 -5.58 -7.36 -11.28
C VAL A 123 -6.33 -6.16 -11.85
N LEU A 124 -5.67 -5.01 -12.00
CA LEU A 124 -6.27 -3.84 -12.64
C LEU A 124 -6.57 -4.10 -14.12
N LEU A 125 -5.63 -4.71 -14.85
CA LEU A 125 -5.85 -5.12 -16.24
C LEU A 125 -7.01 -6.11 -16.37
N MET A 126 -7.07 -7.11 -15.47
CA MET A 126 -8.21 -8.02 -15.41
C MET A 126 -9.52 -7.26 -15.12
N ALA A 127 -9.52 -6.25 -14.26
CA ALA A 127 -10.73 -5.48 -13.99
C ALA A 127 -11.26 -4.78 -15.26
N GLN A 128 -10.36 -4.24 -16.09
CA GLN A 128 -10.72 -3.60 -17.36
C GLN A 128 -11.35 -4.58 -18.35
N GLU A 129 -10.71 -5.73 -18.53
CA GLU A 129 -11.17 -6.78 -19.46
C GLU A 129 -12.55 -7.34 -19.05
N THR A 130 -12.82 -7.45 -17.75
CA THR A 130 -13.87 -8.35 -17.23
C THR A 130 -15.08 -7.62 -16.69
N ALA A 131 -14.83 -6.49 -16.03
CA ALA A 131 -15.88 -5.61 -15.56
C ALA A 131 -16.18 -4.53 -16.60
N GLY A 132 -15.74 -4.67 -17.87
CA GLY A 132 -16.00 -3.70 -18.94
C GLY A 132 -15.70 -2.26 -18.50
N LEU A 133 -14.67 -2.11 -17.68
CA LEU A 133 -14.28 -0.82 -17.12
C LEU A 133 -13.53 -0.11 -18.24
N LYS A 134 -14.14 0.96 -18.76
CA LYS A 134 -13.46 1.84 -19.71
C LYS A 134 -12.22 2.44 -19.05
N LYS A 135 -11.34 3.03 -19.88
CA LYS A 135 -10.16 3.78 -19.42
C LYS A 135 -10.50 4.65 -18.21
N VAL A 136 -9.64 4.59 -17.20
CA VAL A 136 -9.74 5.39 -15.97
C VAL A 136 -9.77 6.87 -16.35
N GLY A 137 -10.92 7.52 -16.12
CA GLY A 137 -11.12 8.93 -16.48
C GLY A 137 -10.66 9.86 -15.36
N THR A 138 -11.43 9.94 -14.29
CA THR A 138 -11.13 10.81 -13.14
C THR A 138 -10.66 9.99 -11.95
N VAL A 139 -9.52 10.37 -11.36
CA VAL A 139 -8.98 9.76 -10.14
C VAL A 139 -8.99 10.74 -8.98
N SER A 140 -9.28 10.26 -7.78
CA SER A 140 -9.17 11.00 -6.54
C SER A 140 -7.92 10.54 -5.78
N VAL A 141 -7.04 11.46 -5.43
CA VAL A 141 -5.82 11.19 -4.66
C VAL A 141 -5.98 11.72 -3.25
N ASP A 142 -5.72 10.86 -2.28
CA ASP A 142 -5.65 11.27 -0.88
C ASP A 142 -4.74 10.32 -0.09
N GLY A 143 -4.42 10.75 1.14
CA GLY A 143 -3.44 10.15 2.02
C GLY A 143 -4.07 9.84 3.36
N THR A 144 -3.67 8.73 3.95
CA THR A 144 -4.20 8.27 5.21
C THR A 144 -3.06 7.83 6.12
N LYS A 145 -3.09 8.30 7.37
CA LYS A 145 -2.10 7.86 8.36
C LYS A 145 -2.48 6.47 8.88
N ILE A 146 -1.52 5.55 8.88
CA ILE A 146 -1.63 4.17 9.37
C ILE A 146 -0.48 3.91 10.35
N LYS A 147 -0.77 3.29 11.49
CA LYS A 147 0.22 3.09 12.56
C LYS A 147 1.37 2.23 12.07
N ALA A 148 2.59 2.62 12.41
CA ALA A 148 3.75 1.75 12.21
C ALA A 148 3.74 0.62 13.25
N SER A 149 4.52 -0.44 13.02
CA SER A 149 4.82 -1.46 14.03
C SER A 149 5.82 -0.94 15.09
N ALA A 150 5.58 0.25 15.62
CA ALA A 150 6.42 0.90 16.62
C ALA A 150 5.59 1.78 17.57
N SER A 151 6.08 1.92 18.80
CA SER A 151 5.48 2.81 19.80
C SER A 151 6.08 4.21 19.69
N LYS A 152 5.27 5.24 19.88
CA LYS A 152 5.76 6.63 20.02
C LYS A 152 6.65 6.83 21.25
N HIS A 153 6.52 5.98 22.27
CA HIS A 153 7.34 6.01 23.49
C HIS A 153 8.75 5.46 23.26
N SER A 154 8.96 4.74 22.15
CA SER A 154 10.28 4.29 21.71
C SER A 154 11.00 5.34 20.86
N ALA A 155 10.47 6.58 20.78
CA ALA A 155 11.10 7.67 20.06
C ALA A 155 11.87 8.59 21.02
N VAL A 156 13.04 9.06 20.57
CA VAL A 156 13.87 10.04 21.27
C VAL A 156 14.14 11.23 20.36
N SER A 157 14.11 12.44 20.91
CA SER A 157 14.47 13.66 20.15
C SER A 157 15.99 13.87 20.14
N TYR A 158 16.50 14.59 19.16
CA TYR A 158 17.94 14.86 19.02
C TYR A 158 18.53 15.52 20.27
N LYS A 159 17.83 16.53 20.80
CA LYS A 159 18.23 17.21 22.05
C LYS A 159 18.20 16.27 23.25
N HIS A 160 17.09 15.55 23.45
CA HIS A 160 16.96 14.68 24.60
C HIS A 160 17.96 13.52 24.56
N ALA A 161 18.25 12.97 23.37
CA ALA A 161 19.30 11.97 23.22
C ALA A 161 20.68 12.51 23.65
N GLY A 162 20.99 13.77 23.32
CA GLY A 162 22.23 14.41 23.76
C GLY A 162 22.29 14.58 25.29
N GLU A 163 21.22 15.10 25.89
CA GLU A 163 21.13 15.27 27.35
C GLU A 163 21.25 13.93 28.10
N GLN A 164 20.64 12.87 27.57
CA GLN A 164 20.71 11.53 28.14
C GLN A 164 22.10 10.91 28.02
N VAL A 165 22.80 11.10 26.90
CA VAL A 165 24.18 10.62 26.75
C VAL A 165 25.10 11.27 27.80
N GLU A 166 25.00 12.59 27.98
CA GLU A 166 25.81 13.31 28.96
C GLU A 166 25.49 12.89 30.41
N LEU A 167 24.22 12.66 30.72
CA LEU A 167 23.82 12.12 32.02
C LEU A 167 24.39 10.73 32.27
N LEU A 168 24.20 9.80 31.33
CA LEU A 168 24.65 8.42 31.46
C LEU A 168 26.18 8.31 31.57
N ARG A 169 26.94 9.17 30.87
CA ARG A 169 28.40 9.23 31.00
C ARG A 169 28.82 9.60 32.44
N LYS A 170 28.15 10.58 33.05
CA LYS A 170 28.39 10.95 34.46
C LYS A 170 28.02 9.82 35.41
N GLU A 171 26.93 9.11 35.15
CA GLU A 171 26.54 7.95 35.97
C GLU A 171 27.54 6.79 35.86
N VAL A 172 28.08 6.53 34.66
CA VAL A 172 29.13 5.53 34.46
C VAL A 172 30.39 5.90 35.25
N GLU A 173 30.82 7.17 35.19
CA GLU A 173 31.96 7.66 35.97
C GLU A 173 31.73 7.49 37.49
N GLN A 174 30.52 7.81 37.97
CA GLN A 174 30.16 7.61 39.38
C GLN A 174 30.14 6.14 39.79
N LEU A 175 29.66 5.24 38.93
CA LEU A 175 29.66 3.80 39.19
C LEU A 175 31.07 3.22 39.17
N ALA A 176 31.91 3.66 38.23
CA ALA A 176 33.31 3.26 38.16
C ALA A 176 34.09 3.71 39.43
N ALA A 177 33.92 4.97 39.85
CA ALA A 177 34.52 5.47 41.07
C ALA A 177 34.04 4.72 42.33
N LYS A 178 32.76 4.33 42.38
CA LYS A 178 32.22 3.50 43.47
C LYS A 178 32.76 2.07 43.45
N ALA A 179 32.98 1.49 42.27
CA ALA A 179 33.61 0.17 42.12
C ALA A 179 35.06 0.19 42.62
N GLU A 180 35.79 1.27 42.39
CA GLU A 180 37.17 1.46 42.90
C GLU A 180 37.21 1.70 44.41
N GLN A 181 36.18 2.32 44.98
CA GLN A 181 36.15 2.69 46.40
C GLN A 181 35.68 1.55 47.32
N VAL A 182 35.06 0.48 46.82
CA VAL A 182 34.49 -0.56 47.69
C VAL A 182 34.46 -1.95 47.06
N ASP A 183 35.14 -2.91 47.70
CA ASP A 183 34.99 -4.36 47.45
C ASP A 183 33.69 -4.97 48.05
N ASN A 184 32.87 -4.22 48.83
CA ASN A 184 31.72 -4.79 49.56
C ASN A 184 30.59 -3.78 49.91
N VAL A 185 29.92 -3.18 48.91
CA VAL A 185 28.61 -2.57 49.14
C VAL A 185 27.64 -3.25 48.17
N PRO A 186 26.85 -4.22 48.65
CA PRO A 186 25.82 -4.83 47.85
C PRO A 186 24.82 -3.75 47.41
N LEU A 187 24.56 -3.66 46.10
CA LEU A 187 23.34 -3.04 45.63
C LEU A 187 22.16 -3.95 45.99
N ASP A 188 20.94 -3.39 45.95
CA ASP A 188 19.70 -4.13 46.22
C ASP A 188 19.60 -5.41 45.36
N ASP A 189 18.87 -6.41 45.86
CA ASP A 189 18.96 -7.83 45.44
C ASP A 189 19.12 -8.03 43.91
N GLY A 190 20.31 -8.54 43.51
CA GLY A 190 20.59 -9.01 42.14
C GLY A 190 21.28 -8.02 41.19
N LEU A 191 21.65 -6.82 41.63
CA LEU A 191 22.32 -5.81 40.79
C LEU A 191 23.85 -5.80 40.98
N SER A 192 24.59 -6.07 39.89
CA SER A 192 26.05 -6.01 39.84
C SER A 192 26.51 -4.68 39.24
N ILE A 193 27.46 -3.98 39.89
CA ILE A 193 28.00 -2.69 39.39
C ILE A 193 28.59 -2.84 37.98
N PRO A 194 29.43 -3.85 37.66
CA PRO A 194 29.87 -4.10 36.29
C PRO A 194 28.73 -4.23 35.25
N ASP A 195 27.68 -4.99 35.56
CA ASP A 195 26.56 -5.20 34.62
C ASP A 195 25.80 -3.90 34.36
N GLU A 196 25.68 -3.06 35.38
CA GLU A 196 24.97 -1.79 35.33
C GLU A 196 25.80 -0.69 34.63
N ILE A 197 27.13 -0.80 34.62
CA ILE A 197 28.03 -0.02 33.74
C ILE A 197 27.82 -0.44 32.29
N VAL A 198 27.93 -1.74 31.97
CA VAL A 198 27.74 -2.26 30.59
C VAL A 198 26.39 -1.84 30.03
N ARG A 199 25.32 -1.95 30.83
CA ARG A 199 23.98 -1.53 30.43
C ARG A 199 23.90 -0.05 30.06
N ARG A 200 24.57 0.83 30.80
CA ARG A 200 24.61 2.28 30.49
C ARG A 200 25.47 2.57 29.27
N GLU A 201 26.60 1.90 29.12
CA GLU A 201 27.46 2.03 27.94
C GLU A 201 26.71 1.62 26.67
N ASP A 202 26.00 0.50 26.71
CA ASP A 202 25.18 0.05 25.57
C ASP A 202 24.03 1.02 25.29
N ARG A 203 23.45 1.62 26.34
CA ARG A 203 22.44 2.68 26.16
C ARG A 203 23.04 3.94 25.54
N ILE A 204 24.26 4.34 25.92
CA ILE A 204 24.99 5.46 25.32
C ILE A 204 25.23 5.18 23.84
N LYS A 205 25.80 4.02 23.50
CA LYS A 205 26.04 3.60 22.10
C LYS A 205 24.77 3.68 21.26
N SER A 206 23.64 3.20 21.81
CA SER A 206 22.33 3.25 21.14
C SER A 206 21.84 4.68 20.90
N LEU A 207 21.98 5.59 21.89
CA LEU A 207 21.60 6.99 21.75
C LEU A 207 22.51 7.77 20.79
N GLU A 208 23.81 7.50 20.81
CA GLU A 208 24.77 8.07 19.86
C GLU A 208 24.48 7.63 18.43
N HIS A 209 24.19 6.35 18.22
CA HIS A 209 23.73 5.84 16.94
C HIS A 209 22.45 6.56 16.47
N ALA A 210 21.46 6.72 17.35
CA ALA A 210 20.25 7.47 17.04
C ALA A 210 20.53 8.91 16.61
N ARG A 211 21.45 9.62 17.30
CA ARG A 211 21.87 10.97 16.92
C ARG A 211 22.60 11.01 15.58
N ALA A 212 23.49 10.04 15.32
CA ALA A 212 24.19 9.92 14.05
C ALA A 212 23.22 9.73 12.88
N VAL A 213 22.22 8.85 13.04
CA VAL A 213 21.17 8.63 12.02
C VAL A 213 20.32 9.88 11.80
N ILE A 214 19.93 10.59 12.87
CA ILE A 214 19.21 11.87 12.74
C ILE A 214 20.04 12.88 11.95
N LYS A 215 21.34 12.98 12.25
CA LYS A 215 22.27 13.90 11.59
C LYS A 215 22.41 13.57 10.10
N ALA A 216 22.66 12.31 9.74
CA ALA A 216 22.77 11.86 8.36
C ALA A 216 21.50 12.18 7.54
N ARG A 217 20.32 11.85 8.06
CA ARG A 217 19.03 12.19 7.42
C ARG A 217 18.85 13.69 7.24
N TYR A 218 19.25 14.47 8.25
CA TYR A 218 19.15 15.92 8.17
C TYR A 218 20.12 16.51 7.15
N GLU A 219 21.31 15.95 6.97
CA GLU A 219 22.27 16.36 5.95
C GLU A 219 21.71 16.16 4.53
N GLU A 220 20.99 15.06 4.28
CA GLU A 220 20.27 14.84 3.02
C GLU A 220 19.16 15.85 2.81
N GLU A 221 18.29 16.05 3.81
CA GLU A 221 17.24 17.08 3.77
C GLU A 221 17.83 18.49 3.59
N ARG A 222 19.02 18.74 4.14
CA ARG A 222 19.74 20.00 4.04
C ARG A 222 20.21 20.27 2.64
N LYS A 223 20.73 19.29 1.92
CA LYS A 223 21.12 19.43 0.50
C LYS A 223 19.93 19.88 -0.34
N GLN A 224 18.76 19.26 -0.13
CA GLN A 224 17.52 19.64 -0.81
C GLN A 224 17.08 21.07 -0.44
N LYS A 225 17.03 21.38 0.86
CA LYS A 225 16.66 22.73 1.35
C LYS A 225 17.65 23.81 0.92
N GLN A 226 18.92 23.47 0.76
CA GLN A 226 19.97 24.38 0.30
C GLN A 226 19.76 24.72 -1.17
N ALA A 227 19.51 23.73 -2.02
CA ALA A 227 19.15 23.97 -3.43
C ALA A 227 17.89 24.84 -3.55
N GLU A 228 16.84 24.54 -2.78
CA GLU A 228 15.65 25.39 -2.73
C GLU A 228 15.93 26.80 -2.20
N TYR A 229 16.84 26.94 -1.23
CA TYR A 229 17.23 28.24 -0.70
C TYR A 229 17.95 29.07 -1.76
N GLU A 230 18.85 28.45 -2.53
CA GLU A 230 19.57 29.11 -3.63
C GLU A 230 18.62 29.54 -4.75
N GLU A 231 17.66 28.70 -5.13
CA GLU A 231 16.60 29.03 -6.09
C GLU A 231 15.71 30.18 -5.57
N LYS A 232 15.30 30.13 -4.30
CA LYS A 232 14.49 31.20 -3.69
C LYS A 232 15.29 32.50 -3.54
N LYS A 233 16.59 32.41 -3.24
CA LYS A 233 17.49 33.56 -3.09
C LYS A 233 17.67 34.27 -4.44
N THR A 234 17.99 33.52 -5.50
CA THR A 234 18.10 34.07 -6.86
C THR A 234 16.79 34.70 -7.32
N ALA A 235 15.65 34.02 -7.16
CA ALA A 235 14.34 34.58 -7.48
C ALA A 235 13.98 35.82 -6.63
N PHE A 236 14.41 35.88 -5.37
CA PHE A 236 14.21 37.04 -4.49
C PHE A 236 15.09 38.23 -4.92
N GLU A 237 16.34 37.99 -5.30
CA GLU A 237 17.27 38.99 -5.83
C GLU A 237 16.78 39.56 -7.17
N GLU A 238 16.27 38.72 -8.08
CA GLU A 238 15.63 39.16 -9.33
C GLU A 238 14.40 40.02 -9.06
N LYS A 239 13.53 39.60 -8.13
CA LYS A 239 12.38 40.41 -7.72
C LYS A 239 12.82 41.75 -7.13
N ARG A 240 13.89 41.77 -6.34
CA ARG A 240 14.49 42.97 -5.74
C ARG A 240 15.02 43.96 -6.77
N LYS A 241 15.49 43.49 -7.94
CA LYS A 241 15.88 44.36 -9.07
C LYS A 241 14.67 45.09 -9.68
N ASN A 242 13.50 44.45 -9.72
CA ASN A 242 12.31 44.99 -10.38
C ASN A 242 11.35 45.75 -9.43
N LYS A 243 11.18 45.31 -8.17
CA LYS A 243 10.30 45.91 -7.14
C LYS A 243 10.83 45.61 -5.73
N LYS A 244 10.49 46.41 -4.70
CA LYS A 244 10.73 46.01 -3.30
C LYS A 244 9.92 44.73 -2.99
N PRO A 245 10.57 43.58 -2.74
CA PRO A 245 9.85 42.33 -2.53
C PRO A 245 9.08 42.38 -1.21
N ARG A 246 7.77 42.07 -1.24
CA ARG A 246 6.97 41.87 -0.03
C ARG A 246 7.23 40.46 0.51
N GLY A 247 7.92 40.35 1.64
CA GLY A 247 8.18 39.07 2.31
C GLY A 247 9.45 39.08 3.15
N LYS A 248 9.63 38.04 3.97
CA LYS A 248 10.88 37.81 4.71
C LYS A 248 11.93 37.24 3.75
N GLU A 249 13.17 37.69 3.90
CA GLU A 249 14.29 37.12 3.16
C GLU A 249 14.39 35.60 3.42
N PRO A 250 14.69 34.79 2.39
CA PRO A 250 14.95 33.36 2.58
C PRO A 250 16.06 33.18 3.61
N LYS A 251 15.89 32.26 4.56
CA LYS A 251 16.91 31.93 5.56
C LYS A 251 17.64 30.64 5.14
N PRO A 252 18.98 30.59 5.28
CA PRO A 252 19.71 29.35 5.01
C PRO A 252 19.31 28.26 6.00
N PRO A 253 19.38 26.98 5.59
CA PRO A 253 19.10 25.86 6.49
C PRO A 253 20.17 25.76 7.59
N SER A 254 19.75 25.54 8.84
CA SER A 254 20.63 25.44 10.03
C SER A 254 21.74 24.40 9.86
N ALA A 255 22.95 24.66 10.38
CA ALA A 255 24.08 23.72 10.34
C ALA A 255 23.75 22.36 10.99
N GLU A 256 23.10 22.41 12.15
CA GLU A 256 22.74 21.23 12.95
C GLU A 256 21.26 20.85 12.80
N PRO A 257 20.92 19.57 13.04
CA PRO A 257 19.54 19.12 13.09
C PRO A 257 18.74 19.88 14.16
N PRO A 258 17.47 20.23 13.90
CA PRO A 258 16.60 20.81 14.92
C PRO A 258 16.41 19.88 16.11
N ASP A 259 16.38 20.43 17.32
CA ASP A 259 16.19 19.71 18.60
C ASP A 259 15.05 18.69 18.60
N LYS A 260 13.97 19.02 17.89
CA LYS A 260 12.73 18.22 17.82
C LYS A 260 12.76 17.10 16.78
N LYS A 261 13.82 16.97 15.97
CA LYS A 261 13.98 15.81 15.09
C LYS A 261 14.10 14.56 15.95
N GLN A 262 13.46 13.48 15.53
CA GLN A 262 13.29 12.28 16.34
C GLN A 262 13.80 11.04 15.63
N TYR A 263 14.17 10.05 16.44
CA TYR A 263 14.54 8.70 16.02
C TYR A 263 13.73 7.70 16.84
N ASN A 264 13.19 6.67 16.19
CA ASN A 264 12.47 5.59 16.86
C ASN A 264 13.33 4.33 16.88
N PHE A 265 13.54 3.75 18.07
CA PHE A 265 14.38 2.56 18.24
C PHE A 265 13.76 1.28 17.68
N THR A 266 12.44 1.23 17.53
CA THR A 266 11.72 0.05 17.04
C THR A 266 11.55 0.07 15.53
N ASP A 267 11.14 1.20 14.97
CA ASP A 267 11.02 1.40 13.53
C ASP A 267 11.62 2.76 13.13
N PRO A 268 12.92 2.81 12.79
CA PRO A 268 13.64 4.06 12.52
C PRO A 268 13.07 4.89 11.37
N GLU A 269 12.37 4.29 10.41
CA GLU A 269 11.87 4.97 9.21
C GLU A 269 10.48 5.58 9.41
N SER A 270 9.74 5.13 10.42
CA SER A 270 8.44 5.71 10.76
C SER A 270 8.57 7.12 11.36
N ARG A 271 7.49 7.91 11.32
CA ARG A 271 7.47 9.27 11.92
C ARG A 271 6.30 9.46 12.87
N ILE A 272 6.46 10.39 13.81
CA ILE A 272 5.33 10.91 14.59
C ILE A 272 4.54 11.87 13.71
N MET A 273 3.29 11.52 13.42
CA MET A 273 2.38 12.28 12.55
C MET A 273 1.12 12.68 13.32
N LYS A 274 0.52 13.81 12.93
CA LYS A 274 -0.82 14.19 13.43
C LYS A 274 -1.87 13.26 12.83
N ALA A 275 -2.71 12.68 13.66
CA ALA A 275 -3.77 11.76 13.26
C ALA A 275 -5.16 12.32 13.56
N GLY A 276 -6.18 11.76 12.90
CA GLY A 276 -7.57 12.22 12.97
C GLY A 276 -7.71 13.69 12.57
N ASN A 277 -8.49 14.45 13.33
CA ASN A 277 -8.69 15.89 13.09
C ASN A 277 -7.49 16.76 13.54
N GLY A 278 -6.33 16.15 13.79
CA GLY A 278 -5.13 16.81 14.31
C GLY A 278 -5.08 16.88 15.83
N SER A 279 -5.93 16.13 16.54
CA SER A 279 -6.04 16.15 18.00
C SER A 279 -4.95 15.35 18.72
N HIS A 280 -4.34 14.37 18.06
CA HIS A 280 -3.33 13.50 18.67
C HIS A 280 -2.23 13.13 17.69
N PHE A 281 -1.11 12.66 18.25
CA PHE A 281 0.07 12.25 17.52
C PHE A 281 0.30 10.74 17.64
N GLU A 282 0.60 10.11 16.51
CA GLU A 282 0.85 8.67 16.42
C GLU A 282 2.13 8.38 15.63
N GLN A 283 2.83 7.30 15.98
CA GLN A 283 3.92 6.77 15.19
C GLN A 283 3.33 6.04 13.98
N ALA A 284 3.52 6.58 12.79
CA ALA A 284 2.78 6.18 11.59
C ALA A 284 3.64 6.30 10.33
N TYR A 285 3.13 5.67 9.27
CA TYR A 285 3.42 6.02 7.89
C TYR A 285 2.19 6.68 7.27
N ASN A 286 2.43 7.44 6.21
CA ASN A 286 1.39 8.04 5.41
C ASN A 286 1.18 7.15 4.17
N ALA A 287 0.09 6.38 4.17
CA ALA A 287 -0.28 5.53 3.05
C ALA A 287 -1.15 6.34 2.08
N GLN A 288 -0.77 6.34 0.82
CA GLN A 288 -1.37 7.11 -0.25
C GLN A 288 -2.08 6.19 -1.22
N ALA A 289 -3.17 6.68 -1.81
CA ALA A 289 -3.89 5.97 -2.86
C ALA A 289 -4.44 6.94 -3.90
N ALA A 290 -4.36 6.54 -5.17
CA ALA A 290 -5.15 7.08 -6.26
C ALA A 290 -6.34 6.14 -6.50
N VAL A 291 -7.55 6.66 -6.42
CA VAL A 291 -8.80 5.89 -6.54
C VAL A 291 -9.60 6.37 -7.73
N ASP A 292 -9.98 5.45 -8.61
CA ASP A 292 -10.88 5.74 -9.72
C ASP A 292 -12.28 6.10 -9.21
N THR A 293 -12.84 7.20 -9.72
CA THR A 293 -14.07 7.80 -9.19
C THR A 293 -15.34 7.02 -9.53
N GLU A 294 -15.34 6.25 -10.61
CA GLU A 294 -16.51 5.47 -11.06
C GLU A 294 -16.54 4.09 -10.40
N THR A 295 -15.40 3.42 -10.37
CA THR A 295 -15.29 2.02 -9.96
C THR A 295 -14.87 1.86 -8.52
N TYR A 296 -14.31 2.91 -7.90
CA TYR A 296 -13.69 2.88 -6.58
C TYR A 296 -12.50 1.94 -6.49
N LEU A 297 -11.89 1.54 -7.61
CA LEU A 297 -10.67 0.75 -7.60
C LEU A 297 -9.47 1.64 -7.28
N ILE A 298 -8.54 1.11 -6.50
CA ILE A 298 -7.27 1.76 -6.23
C ILE A 298 -6.37 1.50 -7.44
N VAL A 299 -6.01 2.55 -8.15
CA VAL A 299 -5.22 2.48 -9.40
C VAL A 299 -3.75 2.87 -9.20
N GLY A 300 -3.43 3.53 -8.10
CA GLY A 300 -2.06 3.85 -7.68
C GLY A 300 -1.96 3.81 -6.16
N GLN A 301 -0.79 3.45 -5.64
CA GLN A 301 -0.55 3.29 -4.21
C GLN A 301 0.91 3.59 -3.88
N LEU A 302 1.15 4.20 -2.71
CA LEU A 302 2.48 4.54 -2.23
C LEU A 302 2.48 4.62 -0.70
N VAL A 303 3.61 4.33 -0.06
CA VAL A 303 3.81 4.63 1.37
C VAL A 303 4.95 5.64 1.52
N THR A 304 4.69 6.71 2.26
CA THR A 304 5.67 7.77 2.54
C THR A 304 5.86 7.99 4.04
N ASP A 305 7.06 8.37 4.45
CA ASP A 305 7.35 8.84 5.80
C ASP A 305 7.15 10.36 5.93
N ALA A 306 6.72 11.05 4.86
CA ALA A 306 6.36 12.45 4.89
C ALA A 306 5.13 12.73 5.80
N PRO A 307 5.25 13.62 6.81
CA PRO A 307 4.13 13.92 7.71
C PRO A 307 2.95 14.66 7.05
N ASN A 308 3.20 15.35 5.94
CA ASN A 308 2.21 16.13 5.19
C ASN A 308 2.22 15.73 3.71
N ASP A 309 1.18 16.16 2.99
CA ASP A 309 0.87 15.67 1.66
C ASP A 309 1.33 16.61 0.52
N LYS A 310 2.01 17.72 0.86
CA LYS A 310 2.32 18.82 -0.07
C LYS A 310 3.11 18.41 -1.30
N GLU A 311 3.96 17.41 -1.16
CA GLU A 311 4.86 16.92 -2.21
C GLU A 311 4.46 15.51 -2.69
N GLN A 312 3.28 15.03 -2.30
CA GLN A 312 2.88 13.64 -2.54
C GLN A 312 2.02 13.45 -3.78
N LEU A 313 1.59 14.53 -4.47
CA LEU A 313 0.78 14.42 -5.68
C LEU A 313 1.50 13.65 -6.80
N ASN A 314 2.66 14.14 -7.24
CA ASN A 314 3.38 13.54 -8.37
C ASN A 314 3.90 12.13 -8.06
N PRO A 315 4.46 11.84 -6.86
CA PRO A 315 4.82 10.46 -6.51
C PRO A 315 3.65 9.48 -6.58
N VAL A 316 2.45 9.90 -6.18
CA VAL A 316 1.25 9.03 -6.26
C VAL A 316 0.80 8.86 -7.70
N LEU A 317 0.82 9.91 -8.52
CA LEU A 317 0.50 9.78 -9.95
C LEU A 317 1.51 8.89 -10.68
N ALA A 318 2.80 8.99 -10.35
CA ALA A 318 3.83 8.12 -10.89
C ALA A 318 3.72 6.65 -10.44
N SER A 319 2.97 6.37 -9.36
CA SER A 319 2.67 5.01 -8.92
C SER A 319 1.55 4.33 -9.73
N ILE A 320 0.84 5.08 -10.57
CA ILE A 320 -0.20 4.54 -11.43
C ILE A 320 0.48 3.83 -12.61
N PRO A 321 0.24 2.53 -12.82
CA PRO A 321 0.84 1.81 -13.94
C PRO A 321 0.22 2.30 -15.25
N GLU A 322 1.05 2.77 -16.18
CA GLU A 322 0.60 3.32 -17.47
C GLU A 322 -0.23 2.31 -18.28
N GLU A 323 0.10 1.01 -18.18
CA GLU A 323 -0.67 -0.03 -18.87
C GLU A 323 -2.08 -0.18 -18.30
N ALA A 324 -2.25 0.13 -17.01
CA ALA A 324 -3.52 0.01 -16.31
C ALA A 324 -4.35 1.30 -16.38
N ALA A 325 -3.75 2.49 -16.29
CA ALA A 325 -4.54 3.71 -16.22
C ALA A 325 -3.75 4.96 -16.63
N THR A 326 -4.37 5.80 -17.46
CA THR A 326 -3.91 7.15 -17.80
C THR A 326 -5.02 8.14 -17.41
N PRO A 327 -4.99 8.73 -16.20
CA PRO A 327 -6.06 9.59 -15.75
C PRO A 327 -6.17 10.85 -16.62
N GLU A 328 -7.39 11.23 -16.96
CA GLU A 328 -7.69 12.51 -17.64
C GLU A 328 -7.76 13.67 -16.63
N SER A 329 -8.27 13.39 -15.43
CA SER A 329 -8.46 14.37 -14.36
C SER A 329 -8.07 13.82 -12.99
N VAL A 330 -7.52 14.66 -12.14
CA VAL A 330 -7.08 14.31 -10.78
C VAL A 330 -7.72 15.24 -9.76
N LEU A 331 -8.37 14.68 -8.74
CA LEU A 331 -9.01 15.40 -7.64
C LEU A 331 -8.19 15.24 -6.35
N THR A 332 -7.74 16.34 -5.74
CA THR A 332 -6.92 16.29 -4.51
C THR A 332 -7.36 17.31 -3.47
N ASP A 333 -6.98 17.10 -2.20
CA ASP A 333 -7.21 18.11 -1.17
C ASP A 333 -6.25 19.30 -1.24
N THR A 334 -6.59 20.35 -0.50
CA THR A 334 -5.71 21.51 -0.22
C THR A 334 -4.31 21.13 0.23
N GLY A 335 -4.17 19.99 0.94
CA GLY A 335 -2.88 19.51 1.42
C GLY A 335 -1.88 19.17 0.32
N TYR A 336 -2.34 18.88 -0.91
CA TYR A 336 -1.51 18.49 -2.06
C TYR A 336 -1.15 19.66 -2.98
N TYR A 337 -1.77 20.84 -2.80
CA TYR A 337 -1.58 21.94 -3.73
C TYR A 337 -0.16 22.55 -3.62
N SER A 338 0.56 22.51 -4.72
CA SER A 338 1.68 23.42 -4.99
C SER A 338 1.72 23.75 -6.49
N GLU A 339 2.08 24.99 -6.85
CA GLU A 339 2.14 25.41 -8.26
C GLU A 339 3.10 24.53 -9.07
N LYS A 340 4.23 24.14 -8.46
CA LYS A 340 5.19 23.21 -9.05
C LYS A 340 4.58 21.83 -9.29
N ALA A 341 3.93 21.23 -8.28
CA ALA A 341 3.33 19.91 -8.43
C ALA A 341 2.24 19.88 -9.51
N VAL A 342 1.37 20.89 -9.55
CA VAL A 342 0.32 21.00 -10.58
C VAL A 342 0.94 21.14 -11.97
N LYS A 343 1.96 21.98 -12.11
CA LYS A 343 2.66 22.16 -13.40
C LYS A 343 3.31 20.87 -13.87
N ASP A 344 4.02 20.19 -12.99
CA ASP A 344 4.71 18.94 -13.29
C ASP A 344 3.70 17.84 -13.69
N ALA A 345 2.56 17.75 -12.99
CA ALA A 345 1.50 16.79 -13.32
C ALA A 345 0.82 17.07 -14.67
N GLU A 346 0.62 18.34 -15.05
CA GLU A 346 -0.02 18.73 -16.32
C GLU A 346 0.95 18.80 -17.51
N THR A 347 2.25 18.64 -17.27
CA THR A 347 3.28 18.70 -18.32
C THR A 347 3.15 17.51 -19.27
N GLY A 348 3.41 17.74 -20.57
CA GLY A 348 3.48 16.65 -21.57
C GLY A 348 2.14 15.99 -21.91
N GLY A 349 1.01 16.64 -21.59
CA GLY A 349 -0.33 16.06 -21.80
C GLY A 349 -0.83 15.20 -20.63
N GLY A 350 -0.27 15.41 -19.43
CA GLY A 350 -0.73 14.76 -18.20
C GLY A 350 -2.12 15.21 -17.73
N PRO A 351 -2.62 14.65 -16.62
CA PRO A 351 -3.99 14.88 -16.15
C PRO A 351 -4.26 16.34 -15.75
N THR A 352 -5.50 16.79 -15.96
CA THR A 352 -5.95 18.08 -15.43
C THR A 352 -6.16 17.99 -13.92
N VAL A 353 -5.45 18.81 -13.14
CA VAL A 353 -5.54 18.78 -11.68
C VAL A 353 -6.65 19.70 -11.18
N TYR A 354 -7.43 19.21 -10.22
CA TYR A 354 -8.43 19.93 -9.45
C TYR A 354 -8.06 19.84 -7.97
N SER A 355 -7.47 20.91 -7.44
CA SER A 355 -7.03 20.99 -6.05
C SER A 355 -7.45 22.31 -5.42
N ALA A 356 -8.17 22.26 -4.31
CA ALA A 356 -8.50 23.47 -3.56
C ALA A 356 -7.21 24.19 -3.11
N MET A 357 -7.20 25.53 -3.20
CA MET A 357 -6.01 26.32 -2.88
C MET A 357 -5.99 26.86 -1.44
N ALA A 358 -7.13 26.79 -0.75
CA ALA A 358 -7.30 27.22 0.63
C ALA A 358 -8.40 26.41 1.29
N LYS A 359 -8.32 26.23 2.61
CA LYS A 359 -9.44 25.69 3.38
C LYS A 359 -10.58 26.71 3.35
N GLY A 360 -11.72 26.30 2.80
CA GLY A 360 -12.94 27.10 2.86
C GLY A 360 -13.45 27.23 4.29
N SER A 361 -14.19 28.30 4.56
CA SER A 361 -14.97 28.40 5.80
C SER A 361 -16.07 27.34 5.80
N HIS A 362 -16.35 26.74 6.97
CA HIS A 362 -17.54 25.90 7.14
C HIS A 362 -18.84 26.71 7.13
N HIS A 363 -18.74 28.03 7.33
CA HIS A 363 -19.87 28.94 7.21
C HIS A 363 -20.15 29.23 5.73
N VAL A 364 -21.36 28.90 5.30
CA VAL A 364 -21.91 29.29 4.00
C VAL A 364 -22.67 30.59 4.21
N SER A 365 -22.19 31.68 3.61
CA SER A 365 -22.87 32.97 3.71
C SER A 365 -24.10 33.00 2.79
N VAL A 366 -25.03 33.94 3.03
CA VAL A 366 -26.20 34.14 2.14
C VAL A 366 -25.75 34.44 0.70
N ALA A 367 -24.66 35.22 0.54
CA ALA A 367 -24.07 35.53 -0.77
C ALA A 367 -23.47 34.30 -1.49
N ASP A 368 -23.13 33.24 -0.76
CA ASP A 368 -22.68 31.97 -1.36
C ASP A 368 -23.86 31.12 -1.87
N LEU A 369 -25.06 31.35 -1.32
CA LEU A 369 -26.31 30.69 -1.75
C LEU A 369 -26.96 31.40 -2.94
N GLU A 370 -26.69 32.70 -3.10
CA GLU A 370 -27.18 33.49 -4.23
C GLU A 370 -26.55 33.03 -5.56
N LYS A 371 -27.33 33.15 -6.66
CA LYS A 371 -26.90 32.73 -7.99
C LYS A 371 -25.83 33.67 -8.52
N GLN A 372 -24.57 33.29 -8.36
CA GLN A 372 -23.45 34.06 -8.91
C GLN A 372 -23.36 33.90 -10.44
N PRO A 373 -22.90 34.94 -11.16
CA PRO A 373 -22.64 34.85 -12.59
C PRO A 373 -21.61 33.76 -12.87
N LEU A 374 -21.71 33.11 -14.04
CA LEU A 374 -20.75 32.09 -14.45
C LEU A 374 -19.35 32.72 -14.49
N PRO A 375 -18.32 32.01 -13.97
CA PRO A 375 -16.96 32.54 -14.00
C PRO A 375 -16.51 32.67 -15.45
N THR A 376 -15.79 33.75 -15.76
CA THR A 376 -15.18 33.94 -17.08
C THR A 376 -13.94 33.06 -17.23
N PRO A 377 -13.74 32.40 -18.39
CA PRO A 377 -12.54 31.61 -18.62
C PRO A 377 -11.30 32.52 -18.63
N PRO A 378 -10.21 32.11 -17.96
CA PRO A 378 -8.98 32.89 -17.94
C PRO A 378 -8.32 32.88 -19.32
N PRO A 379 -7.55 33.93 -19.68
CA PRO A 379 -6.88 34.00 -20.97
C PRO A 379 -5.83 32.88 -21.12
N PRO A 380 -5.49 32.47 -22.35
CA PRO A 380 -4.40 31.51 -22.61
C PRO A 380 -3.10 31.98 -21.95
N GLY A 381 -2.47 31.13 -21.13
CA GLY A 381 -1.25 31.47 -20.40
C GLY A 381 -1.45 32.19 -19.06
N ALA A 382 -2.69 32.31 -18.57
CA ALA A 382 -2.96 32.84 -17.23
C ALA A 382 -2.20 32.04 -16.15
N PRO A 383 -1.87 32.63 -14.99
CA PRO A 383 -1.23 31.92 -13.88
C PRO A 383 -2.01 30.67 -13.47
N ILE A 384 -1.31 29.60 -13.10
CA ILE A 384 -1.91 28.31 -12.66
C ILE A 384 -2.96 28.54 -11.57
N LYS A 385 -2.70 29.48 -10.65
CA LYS A 385 -3.62 29.85 -9.58
C LYS A 385 -4.97 30.37 -10.09
N GLU A 386 -4.97 31.19 -11.14
CA GLU A 386 -6.18 31.73 -11.75
C GLU A 386 -6.92 30.65 -12.54
N GLN A 387 -6.18 29.80 -13.26
CA GLN A 387 -6.74 28.63 -13.93
C GLN A 387 -7.43 27.69 -12.94
N MET A 388 -6.77 27.37 -11.82
CA MET A 388 -7.32 26.53 -10.76
C MET A 388 -8.55 27.17 -10.10
N ALA A 389 -8.52 28.49 -9.86
CA ALA A 389 -9.67 29.22 -9.33
C ALA A 389 -10.89 29.13 -10.26
N TYR A 390 -10.67 29.24 -11.56
CA TYR A 390 -11.71 29.07 -12.57
C TYR A 390 -12.25 27.63 -12.59
N ARG A 391 -11.36 26.63 -12.66
CA ARG A 391 -11.71 25.20 -12.65
C ARG A 391 -12.60 24.83 -11.47
N LEU A 392 -12.30 25.33 -10.27
CA LEU A 392 -13.10 25.02 -9.07
C LEU A 392 -14.41 25.82 -8.98
N LYS A 393 -14.55 26.91 -9.73
CA LYS A 393 -15.77 27.73 -9.75
C LYS A 393 -16.73 27.33 -10.87
N SER A 394 -16.24 26.78 -11.96
CA SER A 394 -17.07 26.35 -13.10
C SER A 394 -18.07 25.27 -12.66
N PRO A 395 -19.28 25.22 -13.25
CA PRO A 395 -20.28 24.20 -12.89
C PRO A 395 -19.76 22.76 -13.07
N GLU A 396 -19.05 22.52 -14.17
CA GLU A 396 -18.43 21.23 -14.50
C GLU A 396 -17.35 20.84 -13.49
N GLY A 397 -16.42 21.75 -13.19
CA GLY A 397 -15.35 21.46 -12.24
C GLY A 397 -15.84 21.38 -10.79
N LYS A 398 -16.90 22.09 -10.42
CA LYS A 398 -17.61 21.88 -9.14
C LYS A 398 -18.22 20.47 -9.05
N ALA A 399 -18.86 20.02 -10.13
CA ALA A 399 -19.46 18.68 -10.18
C ALA A 399 -18.38 17.59 -10.05
N LEU A 400 -17.27 17.72 -10.78
CA LEU A 400 -16.12 16.81 -10.68
C LEU A 400 -15.50 16.85 -9.28
N TYR A 401 -15.14 18.02 -8.76
CA TYR A 401 -14.47 18.14 -7.46
C TYR A 401 -15.33 17.63 -6.29
N LYS A 402 -16.66 17.68 -6.41
CA LYS A 402 -17.59 17.10 -5.42
C LYS A 402 -17.43 15.57 -5.28
N GLN A 403 -17.02 14.87 -6.34
CA GLN A 403 -16.81 13.42 -6.33
C GLN A 403 -15.69 13.00 -5.37
N ARG A 404 -14.71 13.88 -5.09
CA ARG A 404 -13.59 13.59 -4.17
C ARG A 404 -14.08 13.09 -2.81
N LYS A 405 -15.07 13.77 -2.22
CA LYS A 405 -15.66 13.40 -0.91
C LYS A 405 -16.38 12.05 -0.94
N GLN A 406 -16.77 11.59 -2.12
CA GLN A 406 -17.59 10.41 -2.32
C GLN A 406 -16.78 9.21 -2.82
N THR A 407 -15.46 9.33 -3.01
CA THR A 407 -14.63 8.31 -3.66
C THR A 407 -13.50 7.81 -2.77
N VAL A 408 -12.41 8.56 -2.61
CA VAL A 408 -11.23 8.09 -1.85
C VAL A 408 -11.47 7.95 -0.35
N GLU A 409 -12.25 8.86 0.26
CA GLU A 409 -12.58 8.80 1.70
C GLU A 409 -13.34 7.51 2.07
N PRO A 410 -14.40 7.10 1.34
CA PRO A 410 -15.02 5.79 1.51
C PRO A 410 -14.08 4.60 1.35
N VAL A 411 -13.13 4.64 0.40
CA VAL A 411 -12.14 3.55 0.23
C VAL A 411 -11.28 3.40 1.48
N PHE A 412 -10.75 4.50 2.00
CA PHE A 412 -10.02 4.47 3.26
C PHE A 412 -10.89 4.06 4.44
N GLY A 413 -12.14 4.52 4.49
CA GLY A 413 -13.13 4.07 5.47
C GLY A 413 -13.32 2.55 5.45
N VAL A 414 -13.43 1.94 4.26
CA VAL A 414 -13.53 0.48 4.13
C VAL A 414 -12.25 -0.21 4.60
N ILE A 415 -11.07 0.24 4.16
CA ILE A 415 -9.80 -0.37 4.57
C ILE A 415 -9.62 -0.32 6.09
N LYS A 416 -9.96 0.82 6.69
CA LYS A 416 -9.79 1.08 8.11
C LYS A 416 -10.87 0.40 8.96
N GLU A 417 -12.13 0.70 8.70
CA GLU A 417 -13.26 0.30 9.55
C GLU A 417 -13.77 -1.10 9.21
N VAL A 418 -13.84 -1.47 7.93
CA VAL A 418 -14.43 -2.74 7.49
C VAL A 418 -13.39 -3.85 7.42
N LEU A 419 -12.23 -3.59 6.81
CA LEU A 419 -11.14 -4.57 6.81
C LEU A 419 -10.39 -4.57 8.15
N GLY A 420 -10.40 -3.45 8.90
CA GLY A 420 -9.72 -3.37 10.19
C GLY A 420 -8.23 -3.03 10.09
N PHE A 421 -7.73 -2.61 8.93
CA PHE A 421 -6.30 -2.36 8.73
C PHE A 421 -5.89 -1.01 9.34
N ARG A 422 -5.31 -1.05 10.55
CA ARG A 422 -4.91 0.16 11.32
C ARG A 422 -3.44 0.28 11.58
N ARG A 423 -2.69 -0.82 11.43
CA ARG A 423 -1.30 -0.90 11.80
C ARG A 423 -0.59 -1.83 10.84
N PHE A 424 0.57 -1.39 10.35
CA PHE A 424 1.51 -2.24 9.64
C PHE A 424 2.10 -3.29 10.59
N SER A 425 2.19 -4.53 10.12
CA SER A 425 2.83 -5.63 10.84
C SER A 425 4.35 -5.62 10.63
N MET A 426 4.80 -5.10 9.49
CA MET A 426 6.21 -5.06 9.13
C MET A 426 6.84 -3.68 9.45
N ARG A 427 8.16 -3.69 9.71
CA ARG A 427 8.95 -2.49 10.08
C ARG A 427 9.86 -2.08 8.93
N GLY A 428 10.06 -0.78 8.76
CA GLY A 428 10.76 -0.17 7.62
C GLY A 428 9.80 0.16 6.48
N LYS A 429 10.09 1.25 5.76
CA LYS A 429 9.21 1.83 4.74
C LYS A 429 8.91 0.87 3.60
N GLU A 430 9.93 0.22 3.06
CA GLU A 430 9.78 -0.76 1.96
C GLU A 430 8.85 -1.92 2.34
N LYS A 431 8.97 -2.44 3.56
CA LYS A 431 8.11 -3.54 4.01
C LYS A 431 6.69 -3.04 4.29
N ALA A 432 6.53 -1.84 4.85
CA ALA A 432 5.21 -1.22 5.01
C ALA A 432 4.54 -0.98 3.65
N GLU A 433 5.29 -0.57 2.63
CA GLU A 433 4.82 -0.42 1.25
C GLU A 433 4.39 -1.76 0.64
N THR A 434 5.16 -2.81 0.87
CA THR A 434 4.81 -4.18 0.47
C THR A 434 3.48 -4.62 1.08
N GLU A 435 3.28 -4.36 2.38
CA GLU A 435 2.01 -4.67 3.06
C GLU A 435 0.85 -3.80 2.55
N TRP A 436 1.11 -2.53 2.23
CA TRP A 436 0.12 -1.63 1.65
C TRP A 436 -0.34 -2.09 0.27
N SER A 437 0.60 -2.49 -0.59
CA SER A 437 0.30 -3.09 -1.89
C SER A 437 -0.61 -4.31 -1.76
N LEU A 438 -0.34 -5.20 -0.79
CA LEU A 438 -1.18 -6.37 -0.51
C LEU A 438 -2.59 -5.98 -0.01
N VAL A 439 -2.72 -4.95 0.81
CA VAL A 439 -4.03 -4.40 1.24
C VAL A 439 -4.80 -3.85 0.04
N CYS A 440 -4.16 -3.06 -0.81
CA CYS A 440 -4.76 -2.48 -2.02
C CYS A 440 -5.18 -3.56 -3.02
N LEU A 441 -4.34 -4.57 -3.25
CA LEU A 441 -4.62 -5.74 -4.08
C LEU A 441 -5.87 -6.48 -3.57
N SER A 442 -5.91 -6.77 -2.26
CA SER A 442 -7.02 -7.50 -1.63
C SER A 442 -8.33 -6.70 -1.66
N TYR A 443 -8.24 -5.38 -1.43
CA TYR A 443 -9.36 -4.47 -1.58
C TYR A 443 -9.91 -4.48 -3.01
N ASN A 444 -9.03 -4.34 -4.00
CA ASN A 444 -9.40 -4.31 -5.42
C ASN A 444 -10.11 -5.60 -5.84
N LEU A 445 -9.54 -6.76 -5.52
CA LEU A 445 -10.18 -8.04 -5.84
C LEU A 445 -11.57 -8.18 -5.21
N LYS A 446 -11.70 -7.80 -3.93
CA LYS A 446 -13.01 -7.79 -3.25
C LYS A 446 -14.00 -6.83 -3.90
N LYS A 447 -13.53 -5.68 -4.39
CA LYS A 447 -14.36 -4.71 -5.09
C LYS A 447 -14.78 -5.19 -6.47
N ILE A 448 -13.85 -5.74 -7.26
CA ILE A 448 -14.11 -6.33 -8.58
C ILE A 448 -15.16 -7.42 -8.47
N PHE A 449 -15.01 -8.34 -7.52
CA PHE A 449 -16.00 -9.39 -7.27
C PHE A 449 -17.42 -8.82 -7.04
N LYS A 450 -17.54 -7.75 -6.24
CA LYS A 450 -18.82 -7.08 -6.01
C LYS A 450 -19.36 -6.38 -7.26
N LEU A 451 -18.50 -5.72 -8.04
CA LEU A 451 -18.89 -5.06 -9.29
C LEU A 451 -19.40 -6.06 -10.32
N MET A 452 -18.73 -7.21 -10.44
CA MET A 452 -19.17 -8.31 -11.31
C MET A 452 -20.52 -8.88 -10.85
N ALA A 453 -20.68 -9.14 -9.55
CA ALA A 453 -21.94 -9.64 -9.00
C ALA A 453 -23.11 -8.67 -9.20
N ALA A 454 -22.87 -7.36 -9.10
CA ALA A 454 -23.89 -6.33 -9.32
C ALA A 454 -24.35 -6.23 -10.79
N ARG A 455 -23.49 -6.64 -11.74
CA ARG A 455 -23.77 -6.64 -13.18
C ARG A 455 -24.39 -7.95 -13.68
N ALA A 456 -24.34 -9.02 -12.88
CA ALA A 456 -24.96 -10.28 -13.25
C ALA A 456 -26.50 -10.13 -13.37
N PRO A 457 -27.14 -10.71 -14.41
CA PRO A 457 -28.58 -10.59 -14.60
C PRO A 457 -29.35 -11.17 -13.40
N LYS A 458 -30.33 -10.39 -12.89
CA LYS A 458 -31.08 -10.71 -11.66
C LYS A 458 -32.06 -11.88 -11.79
N HIS A 459 -32.36 -12.32 -13.01
CA HIS A 459 -33.17 -13.51 -13.30
C HIS A 459 -32.42 -14.44 -14.25
N PRO A 460 -32.04 -15.66 -13.84
CA PRO A 460 -31.76 -16.70 -14.81
C PRO A 460 -33.10 -17.09 -15.45
N ALA A 461 -33.16 -17.11 -16.78
CA ALA A 461 -34.31 -17.65 -17.50
C ALA A 461 -34.64 -19.05 -16.95
N ALA A 462 -35.94 -19.31 -16.77
CA ALA A 462 -36.48 -20.49 -16.10
C ALA A 462 -36.25 -21.78 -16.91
N THR A 463 -35.03 -22.30 -16.91
CA THR A 463 -34.69 -23.67 -17.31
C THR A 463 -33.40 -24.07 -16.59
N ALA A 464 -33.50 -24.31 -15.28
CA ALA A 464 -32.35 -24.79 -14.50
C ALA A 464 -32.79 -25.76 -13.40
N LYS A 465 -33.33 -26.91 -13.83
CA LYS A 465 -33.28 -28.14 -13.00
C LYS A 465 -32.21 -29.13 -13.47
N GLN A 466 -31.35 -28.73 -14.42
CA GLN A 466 -30.17 -29.49 -14.86
C GLN A 466 -28.87 -28.66 -14.91
N HIS A 467 -28.87 -27.41 -14.41
CA HIS A 467 -27.73 -26.48 -14.53
C HIS A 467 -27.13 -26.05 -13.18
N ALA A 468 -26.97 -26.99 -12.24
CA ALA A 468 -26.16 -26.73 -11.03
C ALA A 468 -24.63 -26.77 -11.31
N ASN A 469 -24.22 -27.29 -12.48
CA ASN A 469 -22.84 -27.27 -12.98
C ASN A 469 -22.51 -26.05 -13.86
N ALA A 470 -23.44 -25.10 -14.04
CA ALA A 470 -23.30 -24.01 -15.01
C ALA A 470 -22.73 -22.69 -14.44
N LEU A 471 -22.61 -22.55 -13.11
CA LEU A 471 -22.00 -21.36 -12.50
C LEU A 471 -20.46 -21.38 -12.59
N SER A 472 -19.82 -22.55 -12.59
CA SER A 472 -18.39 -22.66 -12.98
C SER A 472 -18.21 -22.49 -14.50
N ALA A 473 -19.21 -22.86 -15.30
CA ALA A 473 -19.17 -22.74 -16.75
C ALA A 473 -19.39 -21.30 -17.25
N HIS A 474 -20.20 -20.46 -16.57
CA HIS A 474 -20.29 -19.03 -16.91
C HIS A 474 -19.08 -18.22 -16.47
N PHE A 475 -18.42 -18.59 -15.36
CA PHE A 475 -17.11 -18.05 -14.98
C PHE A 475 -15.98 -18.47 -15.96
N ARG A 476 -16.11 -19.61 -16.67
CA ARG A 476 -15.22 -20.00 -17.78
C ARG A 476 -15.61 -19.43 -19.15
N ALA A 477 -16.90 -19.39 -19.49
CA ALA A 477 -17.37 -19.04 -20.84
C ALA A 477 -17.30 -17.55 -21.16
N TYR A 478 -17.42 -16.67 -20.15
CA TYR A 478 -17.13 -15.23 -20.35
C TYR A 478 -15.63 -14.96 -20.56
N PHE A 479 -14.78 -15.95 -20.29
CA PHE A 479 -13.32 -15.85 -20.25
C PHE A 479 -12.58 -16.74 -21.26
N GLN A 480 -13.29 -17.58 -22.03
CA GLN A 480 -12.71 -18.45 -23.06
C GLN A 480 -12.93 -17.94 -24.50
N THR A 481 -13.60 -16.81 -24.71
CA THR A 481 -13.91 -16.30 -26.06
C THR A 481 -12.75 -15.60 -26.77
N PHE A 482 -11.57 -15.43 -26.15
CA PHE A 482 -10.42 -14.80 -26.83
C PHE A 482 -9.10 -15.54 -26.56
N SER A 483 -9.00 -16.78 -27.03
CA SER A 483 -7.72 -17.36 -27.47
C SER A 483 -7.64 -17.52 -29.00
N CYS A 484 -8.62 -17.01 -29.76
CA CYS A 484 -8.67 -17.09 -31.22
C CYS A 484 -8.34 -15.74 -31.87
N PHE A 485 -7.11 -15.25 -31.68
CA PHE A 485 -6.48 -14.29 -32.60
C PHE A 485 -4.95 -14.49 -32.61
N ALA A 486 -4.51 -15.73 -32.80
CA ALA A 486 -3.21 -16.02 -33.39
C ALA A 486 -3.49 -16.76 -34.70
N ARG A 487 -3.32 -16.08 -35.84
CA ARG A 487 -3.40 -16.69 -37.17
C ARG A 487 -2.33 -17.77 -37.29
N PRO A 488 -2.65 -18.99 -37.77
CA PRO A 488 -1.62 -19.93 -38.15
C PRO A 488 -1.03 -19.50 -39.51
N LEU A 489 0.29 -19.34 -39.58
CA LEU A 489 1.02 -19.29 -40.85
C LEU A 489 1.03 -20.72 -41.45
N PRO A 490 0.76 -20.90 -42.75
CA PRO A 490 0.70 -22.24 -43.32
C PRO A 490 2.10 -22.81 -43.58
N LEU A 491 2.25 -24.09 -43.24
CA LEU A 491 3.37 -24.96 -43.61
C LEU A 491 3.47 -25.05 -45.14
N LEU A 492 4.65 -24.73 -45.68
CA LEU A 492 5.06 -25.03 -47.05
C LEU A 492 6.26 -25.98 -46.97
N LEU A 493 5.99 -27.27 -47.18
CA LEU A 493 6.95 -28.26 -47.63
C LEU A 493 7.29 -27.95 -49.08
N ASP A 494 8.54 -27.63 -49.40
CA ASP A 494 9.37 -28.41 -50.35
C ASP A 494 10.70 -27.71 -50.71
N LYS A 495 11.72 -28.56 -51.00
CA LYS A 495 13.03 -28.30 -51.63
C LYS A 495 14.16 -27.77 -50.74
N PHE A 496 15.08 -28.66 -50.35
CA PHE A 496 16.46 -28.78 -50.88
C PHE A 496 17.32 -29.69 -49.96
N MET A 497 17.66 -30.88 -50.45
CA MET A 497 18.94 -31.58 -50.16
C MET A 497 20.04 -30.87 -51.00
N PRO A 498 21.33 -30.80 -50.58
CA PRO A 498 22.15 -32.00 -50.40
C PRO A 498 23.30 -31.96 -49.35
N GLY A 499 23.76 -33.16 -48.97
CA GLY A 499 25.12 -33.47 -48.48
C GLY A 499 25.37 -33.14 -47.00
N CYS A 500 26.08 -33.91 -46.19
CA CYS A 500 27.06 -34.97 -46.43
C CYS A 500 27.34 -35.62 -45.05
N ARG A 501 27.47 -36.96 -45.02
CA ARG A 501 28.34 -37.83 -44.16
C ARG A 501 28.61 -37.35 -42.71
N GLN A 502 28.42 -38.14 -41.64
CA GLN A 502 29.10 -39.41 -41.37
C GLN A 502 28.72 -39.90 -39.96
N CYS A 503 28.62 -41.23 -39.77
CA CYS A 503 28.79 -41.98 -38.49
C CYS A 503 27.73 -41.77 -37.39
N GLY A 504 27.10 -42.77 -36.77
CA GLY A 504 27.19 -44.23 -36.82
C GLY A 504 26.24 -44.82 -35.76
N VAL A 505 25.50 -45.86 -36.17
CA VAL A 505 25.01 -47.06 -35.45
C VAL A 505 25.20 -47.05 -33.92
N LEU A 506 24.17 -47.19 -33.08
CA LEU A 506 23.60 -48.49 -32.65
C LEU A 506 22.22 -48.31 -31.97
N THR A 507 21.33 -49.26 -32.25
CA THR A 507 19.97 -49.45 -31.70
C THR A 507 20.00 -50.40 -30.47
N PRO A 508 18.88 -50.98 -29.99
CA PRO A 508 18.30 -50.73 -28.65
C PRO A 508 18.32 -51.99 -27.76
N THR A 509 17.84 -51.92 -26.50
CA THR A 509 17.27 -53.09 -25.79
C THR A 509 16.49 -52.66 -24.54
N ASP A 510 15.17 -52.80 -24.64
CA ASP A 510 14.16 -53.32 -23.70
C ASP A 510 14.45 -53.38 -22.18
N CYS A 511 13.68 -52.61 -21.40
CA CYS A 511 12.67 -53.06 -20.42
C CYS A 511 11.81 -51.88 -19.96
#